data_AF-T0QTH0-F1
#
_entry.id   AF-T0QTH0-F1
#
_cell.length_a   1.000
_cell.length_b   1.000
_cell.length_c   1.000
_cell.angle_alpha   90.00
_cell.angle_beta   90.00
_cell.angle_gamma   90.00
#
_symmetry.space_group_name_H-M   'P 1'
#
loop_
_entity.id
_entity.type
_entity.pdbx_description
1 polymer ?
#
loop_
_entity_poly.entity_id
_entity_poly.type
_entity_poly.pdbx_seq_one_letter_code
_entity_poly.pdbx_strand_id
1 'polypeptide(L)'
;MQPRTISDLHAFLSSSNPDRPRLCPEPISLGNRLVLRRATPADKDALVAFNGTAHGHMTKFGGWTKDRFEAQDGSGVLPPKAGPESFTVIVDTSKNDLIVSSCQSIPQVWCYGIPNKRDAPSSLHVPLTVVRPEAIGTLEAYRGRGLIAEHFKVHHAWAAALRSELQFIGGIPSYYTRFGYELCPRRGVSYTGHLANIPPLHATAEPVRFRKATTDDVPFLDRVARAASLAREGIHSDADAAQWRFLVSELWAGSYGTRPFYIIETNDDASHPIGFVRLNLHKTVTRFELDEASNVPSKLSWADVTPALLRWLPRNYLDNCVPFQHLVESLEAQATGADTAAIAPRTQELPANWSFTLELGGCHPGLRAVPSSYVPIQTPSDHWYTRIPSWTAFLRAIAPVLEHRLASDAAFYAVSRTIVLHKAFRVVGGGTRLRIECGRVAAIDDIPRGVSENDLVKAEPDADRVLLPGTIACSLFLGHRTLSELLHQQHQVHVSAPHVPTLLDVLFPPMANDEIHGLQ
;
A
#
# COMPACT_ATOMS: atom_id res chain seq x y z
N MET A 1 22.00 16.26 1.03
CA MET A 1 21.75 14.85 1.40
C MET A 1 22.07 14.02 0.16
N GLN A 2 22.90 12.97 0.24
CA GLN A 2 23.10 12.11 -0.93
C GLN A 2 21.76 11.46 -1.32
N PRO A 3 21.47 11.31 -2.63
CA PRO A 3 20.26 10.61 -3.07
C PRO A 3 20.32 9.16 -2.56
N ARG A 4 19.28 8.72 -1.85
CA ARG A 4 19.16 7.32 -1.38
C ARG A 4 18.69 6.47 -2.55
N THR A 5 19.39 5.38 -2.84
CA THR A 5 18.91 4.41 -3.83
C THR A 5 17.82 3.52 -3.22
N ILE A 6 17.01 2.88 -4.08
CA ILE A 6 16.01 1.88 -3.64
C ILE A 6 16.69 0.76 -2.84
N SER A 7 17.85 0.28 -3.31
CA SER A 7 18.61 -0.79 -2.65
C SER A 7 19.10 -0.39 -1.26
N ASP A 8 19.59 0.84 -1.09
CA ASP A 8 20.06 1.34 0.21
C ASP A 8 18.92 1.39 1.22
N LEU A 9 17.72 1.79 0.79
CA LEU A 9 16.54 1.83 1.65
C LEU A 9 16.05 0.43 2.03
N HIS A 10 16.04 -0.51 1.09
CA HIS A 10 15.71 -1.91 1.40
C HIS A 10 16.69 -2.50 2.42
N ALA A 11 17.99 -2.28 2.24
CA ALA A 11 19.03 -2.71 3.18
C ALA A 11 18.86 -2.05 4.56
N PHE A 12 18.62 -0.74 4.61
CA PHE A 12 18.41 0.00 5.86
C PHE A 12 17.20 -0.52 6.64
N LEU A 13 16.09 -0.81 5.96
CA LEU A 13 14.85 -1.27 6.58
C LEU A 13 14.84 -2.76 6.92
N SER A 14 15.81 -3.55 6.47
CA SER A 14 15.90 -4.99 6.77
C SER A 14 15.95 -5.24 8.29
N SER A 15 15.27 -6.29 8.75
CA SER A 15 15.34 -6.78 10.13
C SER A 15 16.73 -7.32 10.48
N SER A 16 17.54 -7.69 9.49
CA SER A 16 18.94 -8.09 9.68
C SER A 16 19.92 -6.92 9.84
N ASN A 17 19.48 -5.68 9.59
CA ASN A 17 20.34 -4.51 9.73
C ASN A 17 20.53 -4.15 11.22
N PRO A 18 21.76 -4.21 11.77
CA PRO A 18 22.01 -3.87 13.18
C PRO A 18 21.75 -2.39 13.51
N ASP A 19 21.88 -1.50 12.51
CA ASP A 19 21.67 -0.06 12.68
C ASP A 19 20.20 0.34 12.57
N ARG A 20 19.30 -0.60 12.26
CA ARG A 20 17.86 -0.34 12.20
C ARG A 20 17.37 0.02 13.60
N PRO A 21 16.74 1.20 13.80
CA PRO A 21 16.14 1.57 15.06
C PRO A 21 15.19 0.50 15.60
N ARG A 22 15.21 0.32 16.91
CA ARG A 22 14.43 -0.67 17.64
C ARG A 22 13.03 -0.13 18.00
N LEU A 23 11.95 -0.81 17.60
CA LEU A 23 10.56 -0.44 17.93
C LEU A 23 10.26 -0.62 19.43
N CYS A 24 9.99 0.42 20.22
CA CYS A 24 9.82 0.26 21.68
C CYS A 24 11.03 -0.46 22.31
N PRO A 25 12.21 0.20 22.39
CA PRO A 25 13.42 -0.44 22.90
C PRO A 25 13.27 -0.88 24.36
N GLU A 26 12.53 -0.11 25.17
CA GLU A 26 12.23 -0.40 26.56
C GLU A 26 10.71 -0.55 26.77
N PRO A 27 10.26 -1.42 27.69
CA PRO A 27 8.86 -1.48 28.10
C PRO A 27 8.38 -0.16 28.72
N ILE A 28 7.12 0.20 28.47
CA ILE A 28 6.47 1.41 28.97
C ILE A 28 5.35 1.01 29.92
N SER A 29 5.44 1.42 31.20
CA SER A 29 4.35 1.27 32.15
C SER A 29 3.23 2.26 31.82
N LEU A 30 2.01 1.75 31.65
CA LEU A 30 0.82 2.57 31.38
C LEU A 30 -0.06 2.77 32.63
N GLY A 31 0.42 2.32 33.80
CA GLY A 31 -0.39 2.23 35.02
C GLY A 31 -1.39 1.08 34.98
N ASN A 32 -2.14 0.87 36.08
CA ASN A 32 -3.17 -0.18 36.19
C ASN A 32 -2.67 -1.59 35.83
N ARG A 33 -1.39 -1.88 36.09
CA ARG A 33 -0.74 -3.15 35.74
C ARG A 33 -0.71 -3.45 34.23
N LEU A 34 -0.81 -2.41 33.39
CA LEU A 34 -0.65 -2.50 31.95
C LEU A 34 0.77 -2.09 31.54
N VAL A 35 1.38 -2.90 30.68
CA VAL A 35 2.73 -2.64 30.14
C VAL A 35 2.68 -2.73 28.61
N LEU A 36 3.11 -1.67 27.93
CA LEU A 36 3.36 -1.68 26.49
C LEU A 36 4.80 -2.14 26.24
N ARG A 37 5.00 -3.15 25.40
CA ARG A 37 6.33 -3.61 25.00
C ARG A 37 6.36 -4.09 23.56
N ARG A 38 7.55 -4.28 23.00
CA ARG A 38 7.73 -5.03 21.76
C ARG A 38 7.34 -6.50 21.99
N ALA A 39 6.75 -7.13 20.97
CA ALA A 39 6.58 -8.58 20.97
C ALA A 39 7.93 -9.31 20.82
N THR A 40 7.95 -10.55 21.30
CA THR A 40 9.06 -11.48 21.25
C THR A 40 8.60 -12.78 20.60
N PRO A 41 9.50 -13.67 20.14
CA PRO A 41 9.09 -14.96 19.60
C PRO A 41 8.20 -15.79 20.55
N ALA A 42 8.33 -15.61 21.87
CA ALA A 42 7.50 -16.28 22.87
C ALA A 42 6.02 -15.83 22.84
N ASP A 43 5.71 -14.66 22.27
CA ASP A 43 4.35 -14.14 22.18
C ASP A 43 3.53 -14.78 21.04
N LYS A 44 4.12 -15.67 20.22
CA LYS A 44 3.51 -16.23 19.01
C LYS A 44 2.07 -16.69 19.23
N ASP A 45 1.88 -17.65 20.13
CA ASP A 45 0.58 -18.31 20.28
C ASP A 45 -0.47 -17.35 20.87
N ALA A 46 -0.08 -16.54 21.86
CA ALA A 46 -0.95 -15.55 22.48
C ALA A 46 -1.35 -14.44 21.50
N LEU A 47 -0.43 -13.99 20.65
CA LEU A 47 -0.69 -12.92 19.69
C LEU A 47 -1.49 -13.41 18.48
N VAL A 48 -1.23 -14.64 18.00
CA VAL A 48 -2.04 -15.31 16.97
C VAL A 48 -3.49 -15.44 17.46
N ALA A 49 -3.69 -15.91 18.70
CA ALA A 49 -5.02 -16.03 19.28
C ALA A 49 -5.71 -14.67 19.45
N PHE A 50 -4.98 -13.67 19.95
CA PHE A 50 -5.49 -12.31 20.10
C PHE A 50 -5.93 -11.70 18.76
N ASN A 51 -5.06 -11.68 17.74
CA ASN A 51 -5.37 -11.08 16.44
C ASN A 51 -6.46 -11.87 15.70
N GLY A 52 -6.45 -13.19 15.82
CA GLY A 52 -7.51 -14.04 15.29
C GLY A 52 -8.88 -13.67 15.86
N THR A 53 -8.95 -13.48 17.18
CA THR A 53 -10.19 -13.10 17.88
C THR A 53 -10.58 -11.66 17.56
N ALA A 54 -9.66 -10.70 17.68
CA ALA A 54 -9.92 -9.27 17.54
C ALA A 54 -10.40 -8.88 16.13
N HIS A 55 -9.98 -9.63 15.11
CA HIS A 55 -10.36 -9.41 13.71
C HIS A 55 -11.40 -10.43 13.19
N GLY A 56 -11.96 -11.26 14.08
CA GLY A 56 -13.08 -12.15 13.78
C GLY A 56 -12.75 -13.35 12.88
N HIS A 57 -11.47 -13.70 12.72
CA HIS A 57 -11.02 -14.83 11.90
C HIS A 57 -9.74 -15.46 12.47
N MET A 58 -9.90 -16.52 13.28
CA MET A 58 -8.77 -17.19 13.92
C MET A 58 -7.78 -17.79 12.91
N THR A 59 -8.29 -18.34 11.82
CA THR A 59 -7.48 -18.90 10.74
C THR A 59 -6.87 -17.84 9.84
N LYS A 60 -7.68 -16.89 9.36
CA LYS A 60 -7.19 -15.89 8.40
C LYS A 60 -6.24 -14.90 9.05
N PHE A 61 -6.71 -14.14 10.05
CA PHE A 61 -5.89 -13.11 10.70
C PHE A 61 -4.90 -13.70 11.71
N GLY A 62 -5.25 -14.79 12.38
CA GLY A 62 -4.29 -15.55 13.19
C GLY A 62 -3.20 -16.19 12.33
N GLY A 63 -3.55 -16.80 11.20
CA GLY A 63 -2.57 -17.33 10.23
C GLY A 63 -1.66 -16.24 9.64
N TRP A 64 -2.22 -15.08 9.30
CA TRP A 64 -1.42 -13.92 8.87
C TRP A 64 -0.47 -13.42 9.95
N THR A 65 -0.89 -13.48 11.22
CA THR A 65 0.00 -13.18 12.36
C THR A 65 1.09 -14.24 12.47
N LYS A 66 0.75 -15.52 12.27
CA LYS A 66 1.69 -16.65 12.32
C LYS A 66 2.80 -16.53 11.27
N ASP A 67 2.49 -16.04 10.07
CA ASP A 67 3.48 -15.77 9.00
C ASP A 67 4.61 -14.82 9.45
N ARG A 68 4.44 -14.09 10.55
CA ARG A 68 5.47 -13.19 11.12
C ARG A 68 6.41 -13.88 12.07
N PHE A 69 6.08 -15.08 12.54
CA PHE A 69 6.80 -15.81 13.57
C PHE A 69 7.37 -17.13 13.05
N GLU A 70 6.79 -17.69 11.99
CA GLU A 70 7.12 -19.03 11.52
C GLU A 70 6.93 -19.12 9.99
N ALA A 71 7.94 -19.64 9.29
CA ALA A 71 7.86 -19.93 7.87
C ALA A 71 7.05 -21.21 7.64
N GLN A 72 6.20 -21.26 6.61
CA GLN A 72 5.35 -22.43 6.36
C GLN A 72 6.18 -23.69 6.06
N ASP A 73 7.28 -23.55 5.34
CA ASP A 73 8.13 -24.67 4.91
C ASP A 73 9.14 -25.13 5.98
N GLY A 74 9.16 -24.47 7.14
CA GLY A 74 10.11 -24.74 8.23
C GLY A 74 11.53 -24.19 8.01
N SER A 75 11.77 -23.40 6.95
CA SER A 75 13.06 -22.78 6.64
C SER A 75 13.53 -21.76 7.68
N GLY A 76 12.60 -21.23 8.47
CA GLY A 76 12.84 -20.11 9.39
C GLY A 76 12.93 -18.74 8.71
N VAL A 77 12.65 -18.66 7.41
CA VAL A 77 12.65 -17.38 6.67
C VAL A 77 11.41 -16.56 7.02
N LEU A 78 11.62 -15.48 7.78
CA LEU A 78 10.57 -14.54 8.18
C LEU A 78 10.47 -13.36 7.21
N PRO A 79 9.35 -12.59 7.23
CA PRO A 79 9.22 -11.37 6.45
C PRO A 79 10.42 -10.44 6.69
N PRO A 80 11.19 -10.05 5.65
CA PRO A 80 12.49 -9.40 5.83
C PRO A 80 12.49 -8.08 6.61
N LYS A 81 11.33 -7.44 6.76
CA LYS A 81 11.18 -6.12 7.41
C LYS A 81 10.15 -6.12 8.54
N ALA A 82 9.42 -7.22 8.72
CA ALA A 82 8.18 -7.24 9.49
C ALA A 82 8.00 -8.54 10.28
N GLY A 83 9.07 -9.04 10.91
CA GLY A 83 9.01 -10.18 11.83
C GLY A 83 8.31 -9.85 13.17
N PRO A 84 8.48 -10.68 14.21
CA PRO A 84 7.84 -10.49 15.51
C PRO A 84 8.18 -9.14 16.14
N GLU A 85 9.41 -8.67 15.92
CA GLU A 85 9.95 -7.42 16.43
C GLU A 85 9.22 -6.17 15.93
N SER A 86 8.39 -6.33 14.90
CA SER A 86 7.58 -5.26 14.31
C SER A 86 6.23 -5.05 15.02
N PHE A 87 5.90 -5.87 16.02
CA PHE A 87 4.72 -5.70 16.86
C PHE A 87 5.02 -4.95 18.16
N THR A 88 4.05 -4.14 18.56
CA THR A 88 3.88 -3.71 19.95
C THR A 88 2.66 -4.40 20.54
N VAL A 89 2.78 -4.87 21.76
CA VAL A 89 1.70 -5.46 22.55
C VAL A 89 1.53 -4.70 23.85
N ILE A 90 0.29 -4.58 24.33
CA ILE A 90 0.01 -4.17 25.70
C ILE A 90 -0.48 -5.41 26.43
N VAL A 91 0.20 -5.72 27.54
CA VAL A 91 -0.13 -6.86 28.40
C VAL A 91 -0.69 -6.40 29.74
N ASP A 92 -1.62 -7.18 30.29
CA ASP A 92 -2.10 -7.05 31.67
C ASP A 92 -1.30 -7.99 32.57
N THR A 93 -0.36 -7.42 33.33
CA THR A 93 0.56 -8.18 34.17
C THR A 93 -0.14 -8.80 35.38
N SER A 94 -1.38 -8.42 35.68
CA SER A 94 -2.20 -9.09 36.70
C SER A 94 -2.87 -10.36 36.22
N LYS A 95 -2.86 -10.62 34.91
CA LYS A 95 -3.50 -11.77 34.27
C LYS A 95 -2.49 -12.61 33.50
N ASN A 96 -1.34 -12.88 34.12
CA ASN A 96 -0.26 -13.67 33.52
C ASN A 96 0.15 -13.15 32.13
N ASP A 97 0.40 -11.85 32.04
CA ASP A 97 0.79 -11.13 30.82
C ASP A 97 -0.16 -11.33 29.63
N LEU A 98 -1.47 -11.45 29.90
CA LEU A 98 -2.50 -11.50 28.86
C LEU A 98 -2.34 -10.32 27.90
N ILE A 99 -2.17 -10.60 26.60
CA ILE A 99 -2.18 -9.58 25.55
C ILE A 99 -3.59 -9.01 25.43
N VAL A 100 -3.74 -7.72 25.73
CA VAL A 100 -5.03 -7.01 25.72
C VAL A 100 -5.16 -6.04 24.55
N SER A 101 -4.05 -5.68 23.90
CA SER A 101 -4.02 -4.80 22.73
C SER A 101 -2.77 -5.07 21.90
N SER A 102 -2.85 -4.91 20.58
CA SER A 102 -1.72 -5.09 19.66
C SER A 102 -1.75 -4.09 18.50
N CYS A 103 -0.58 -3.83 17.93
CA CYS A 103 -0.36 -3.06 16.71
C CYS A 103 0.93 -3.52 16.04
N GLN A 104 0.85 -3.91 14.76
CA GLN A 104 2.03 -4.12 13.93
C GLN A 104 2.44 -2.83 13.23
N SER A 105 3.74 -2.59 13.10
CA SER A 105 4.31 -1.50 12.31
C SER A 105 5.19 -2.09 11.21
N ILE A 106 4.83 -1.90 9.94
CA ILE A 106 5.42 -2.58 8.79
C ILE A 106 6.21 -1.56 7.94
N PRO A 107 7.55 -1.54 8.00
CA PRO A 107 8.36 -0.71 7.11
C PRO A 107 8.39 -1.25 5.68
N GLN A 108 8.32 -0.35 4.72
CA GLN A 108 8.25 -0.62 3.29
C GLN A 108 9.04 0.46 2.54
N VAL A 109 9.51 0.11 1.34
CA VAL A 109 10.02 1.09 0.38
C VAL A 109 8.94 1.33 -0.65
N TRP A 110 8.56 2.58 -0.84
CA TRP A 110 7.63 3.00 -1.88
C TRP A 110 8.34 3.97 -2.82
N CYS A 111 7.87 4.06 -4.04
CA CYS A 111 8.39 4.98 -5.05
C CYS A 111 7.35 6.05 -5.32
N TYR A 112 7.74 7.32 -5.33
CA TYR A 112 6.93 8.47 -5.71
C TYR A 112 7.51 9.09 -6.98
N GLY A 113 6.70 9.36 -7.99
CA GLY A 113 7.27 9.80 -9.26
C GLY A 113 6.30 10.21 -10.36
N ILE A 114 6.86 10.25 -11.56
CA ILE A 114 6.18 10.57 -12.81
C ILE A 114 6.15 9.29 -13.63
N PRO A 115 4.95 8.72 -13.89
CA PRO A 115 4.81 7.55 -14.75
C PRO A 115 5.34 7.82 -16.18
N ASN A 116 5.86 6.80 -16.85
CA ASN A 116 6.17 6.88 -18.26
C ASN A 116 4.89 7.07 -19.09
N LYS A 117 4.73 8.21 -19.75
CA LYS A 117 3.86 8.24 -20.94
C LYS A 117 4.62 7.55 -22.07
N ARG A 118 3.92 6.78 -22.91
CA ARG A 118 4.49 6.02 -24.05
C ARG A 118 5.38 6.87 -24.97
N ASP A 119 5.19 8.20 -24.95
CA ASP A 119 5.89 9.19 -25.76
C ASP A 119 6.77 10.18 -24.95
N ALA A 120 6.98 9.95 -23.64
CA ALA A 120 7.79 10.83 -22.78
C ALA A 120 9.21 10.25 -22.56
N PRO A 121 10.26 11.06 -22.68
CA PRO A 121 11.65 10.57 -22.71
C PRO A 121 12.24 10.11 -21.37
N SER A 122 11.49 10.19 -20.25
CA SER A 122 11.97 9.68 -18.96
C SER A 122 10.86 9.53 -17.90
N SER A 123 10.82 8.38 -17.22
CA SER A 123 10.21 8.23 -15.89
C SER A 123 11.20 8.72 -14.85
N LEU A 124 10.69 9.37 -13.81
CA LEU A 124 11.48 9.71 -12.63
C LEU A 124 10.71 9.30 -11.39
N HIS A 125 11.28 8.37 -10.63
CA HIS A 125 10.75 7.95 -9.33
C HIS A 125 11.82 8.09 -8.26
N VAL A 126 11.42 8.58 -7.10
CA VAL A 126 12.26 8.68 -5.91
C VAL A 126 11.75 7.70 -4.85
N PRO A 127 12.64 6.99 -4.15
CA PRO A 127 12.22 6.07 -3.12
C PRO A 127 11.96 6.79 -1.79
N LEU A 128 10.92 6.34 -1.10
CA LEU A 128 10.44 6.83 0.19
C LEU A 128 10.39 5.67 1.18
N THR A 129 10.70 5.95 2.44
CA THR A 129 10.42 5.07 3.56
C THR A 129 8.96 5.23 3.97
N VAL A 130 8.20 4.15 3.85
CA VAL A 130 6.82 4.07 4.36
C VAL A 130 6.76 3.16 5.57
N VAL A 131 6.07 3.56 6.64
CA VAL A 131 5.78 2.66 7.77
C VAL A 131 4.27 2.56 7.94
N ARG A 132 3.72 1.38 7.65
CA ARG A 132 2.29 1.10 7.71
C ARG A 132 1.94 0.46 9.07
N PRO A 133 1.04 1.06 9.88
CA PRO A 133 0.43 0.31 10.95
C PRO A 133 -0.60 -0.69 10.40
N GLU A 134 -0.73 -1.87 11.01
CA GLU A 134 -1.62 -2.95 10.58
C GLU A 134 -1.99 -3.84 11.79
N ALA A 135 -3.03 -4.66 11.67
CA ALA A 135 -3.47 -5.61 12.72
C ALA A 135 -3.63 -4.95 14.10
N ILE A 136 -4.36 -3.82 14.12
CA ILE A 136 -4.61 -3.06 15.34
C ILE A 136 -5.89 -3.55 15.98
N GLY A 137 -5.80 -3.94 17.26
CA GLY A 137 -6.96 -4.34 18.03
C GLY A 137 -6.77 -4.07 19.51
N THR A 138 -7.89 -4.01 20.23
CA THR A 138 -7.94 -4.03 21.69
C THR A 138 -9.10 -4.93 22.12
N LEU A 139 -8.87 -5.84 23.08
CA LEU A 139 -9.90 -6.69 23.66
C LEU A 139 -11.05 -5.83 24.17
N GLU A 140 -12.29 -6.32 23.99
CA GLU A 140 -13.49 -5.55 24.29
C GLU A 140 -13.53 -4.97 25.70
N ALA A 141 -13.20 -5.79 26.72
CA ALA A 141 -13.14 -5.37 28.12
C ALA A 141 -12.11 -4.26 28.42
N TYR A 142 -11.16 -4.01 27.52
CA TYR A 142 -10.09 -3.02 27.64
C TYR A 142 -10.29 -1.81 26.70
N ARG A 143 -11.36 -1.78 25.89
CA ARG A 143 -11.70 -0.63 25.04
C ARG A 143 -12.05 0.61 25.88
N GLY A 144 -11.95 1.79 25.26
CA GLY A 144 -12.23 3.07 25.93
C GLY A 144 -11.11 3.58 26.85
N ARG A 145 -9.97 2.87 26.94
CA ARG A 145 -8.84 3.21 27.83
C ARG A 145 -7.67 3.91 27.12
N GLY A 146 -7.83 4.28 25.85
CA GLY A 146 -6.78 4.97 25.08
C GLY A 146 -5.61 4.09 24.62
N LEU A 147 -5.69 2.76 24.76
CA LEU A 147 -4.55 1.84 24.48
C LEU A 147 -4.01 1.94 23.05
N ILE A 148 -4.88 2.09 22.04
CA ILE A 148 -4.45 2.31 20.66
C ILE A 148 -3.67 3.61 20.51
N ALA A 149 -4.01 4.68 21.26
CA ALA A 149 -3.24 5.91 21.21
C ALA A 149 -1.79 5.72 21.72
N GLU A 150 -1.59 4.86 22.73
CA GLU A 150 -0.25 4.51 23.21
C GLU A 150 0.55 3.73 22.15
N HIS A 151 -0.07 2.78 21.45
CA HIS A 151 0.55 2.13 20.29
C HIS A 151 0.95 3.14 19.20
N PHE A 152 0.08 4.11 18.88
CA PHE A 152 0.36 5.11 17.84
C PHE A 152 1.49 6.07 18.23
N LYS A 153 1.66 6.41 19.52
CA LYS A 153 2.83 7.18 19.98
C LYS A 153 4.13 6.44 19.65
N VAL A 154 4.19 5.14 19.96
CA VAL A 154 5.36 4.30 19.69
C VAL A 154 5.58 4.09 18.19
N HIS A 155 4.51 3.80 17.44
CA HIS A 155 4.54 3.67 15.98
C HIS A 155 5.08 4.95 15.31
N HIS A 156 4.54 6.12 15.66
CA HIS A 156 4.98 7.38 15.08
C HIS A 156 6.43 7.73 15.45
N ALA A 157 6.85 7.46 16.69
CA ALA A 157 8.23 7.69 17.11
C ALA A 157 9.20 6.77 16.34
N TRP A 158 8.85 5.49 16.17
CA TRP A 158 9.67 4.56 15.41
C TRP A 158 9.71 4.90 13.92
N ALA A 159 8.58 5.27 13.33
CA ALA A 159 8.53 5.72 11.94
C ALA A 159 9.38 6.97 11.72
N ALA A 160 9.39 7.92 12.66
CA ALA A 160 10.29 9.07 12.61
C ALA A 160 11.77 8.68 12.71
N ALA A 161 12.11 7.72 13.58
CA ALA A 161 13.48 7.19 13.70
C ALA A 161 13.94 6.48 12.40
N LEU A 162 13.02 5.82 11.69
CA LEU A 162 13.24 5.24 10.36
C LEU A 162 13.25 6.28 9.22
N ARG A 163 13.08 7.57 9.55
CA ARG A 163 12.99 8.68 8.59
C ARG A 163 11.84 8.48 7.59
N SER A 164 10.71 7.95 8.06
CA SER A 164 9.53 7.74 7.23
C SER A 164 8.93 9.06 6.75
N GLU A 165 8.88 9.24 5.44
CA GLU A 165 8.28 10.40 4.80
C GLU A 165 6.74 10.29 4.73
N LEU A 166 6.23 9.06 4.78
CA LEU A 166 4.84 8.78 4.49
C LEU A 166 4.35 7.52 5.21
N GLN A 167 3.11 7.52 5.66
CA GLN A 167 2.48 6.41 6.37
C GLN A 167 1.11 6.14 5.76
N PHE A 168 0.74 4.87 5.62
CA PHE A 168 -0.55 4.44 5.08
C PHE A 168 -1.19 3.42 6.01
N ILE A 169 -2.51 3.39 6.11
CA ILE A 169 -3.26 2.30 6.73
C ILE A 169 -4.62 2.14 6.07
N GLY A 170 -5.06 0.88 5.89
CA GLY A 170 -6.44 0.56 5.55
C GLY A 170 -7.22 0.33 6.83
N GLY A 171 -8.44 0.84 6.94
CA GLY A 171 -9.25 0.50 8.11
C GLY A 171 -10.49 1.35 8.29
N ILE A 172 -10.92 1.45 9.55
CA ILE A 172 -12.23 1.94 9.94
C ILE A 172 -12.39 3.43 9.57
N PRO A 173 -13.45 3.78 8.82
CA PRO A 173 -13.76 5.17 8.49
C PRO A 173 -13.77 6.09 9.73
N SER A 174 -13.21 7.27 9.57
CA SER A 174 -13.03 8.35 10.54
C SER A 174 -12.20 8.03 11.79
N TYR A 175 -11.73 6.79 11.99
CA TYR A 175 -11.01 6.45 13.21
C TYR A 175 -9.62 7.07 13.25
N TYR A 176 -8.84 6.94 12.17
CA TYR A 176 -7.42 7.31 12.14
C TYR A 176 -7.15 8.81 12.00
N THR A 177 -8.16 9.62 11.70
CA THR A 177 -8.03 11.09 11.63
C THR A 177 -7.58 11.68 12.97
N ARG A 178 -7.97 11.06 14.09
CA ARG A 178 -7.51 11.42 15.44
C ARG A 178 -6.00 11.27 15.66
N PHE A 179 -5.32 10.50 14.80
CA PHE A 179 -3.87 10.28 14.81
C PHE A 179 -3.14 11.08 13.73
N GLY A 180 -3.84 11.99 13.04
CA GLY A 180 -3.28 12.86 12.01
C GLY A 180 -3.20 12.21 10.62
N TYR A 181 -4.08 11.24 10.33
CA TYR A 181 -4.21 10.67 9.00
C TYR A 181 -5.36 11.33 8.21
N GLU A 182 -5.15 11.57 6.92
CA GLU A 182 -6.14 12.02 5.95
C GLU A 182 -6.74 10.82 5.21
N LEU A 183 -8.02 10.86 4.83
CA LEU A 183 -8.66 9.80 4.05
C LEU A 183 -8.34 9.99 2.54
N CYS A 184 -7.09 9.74 2.16
CA CYS A 184 -6.62 9.77 0.78
C CYS A 184 -5.35 8.93 0.59
N PRO A 185 -4.95 8.62 -0.65
CA PRO A 185 -5.76 8.65 -1.88
C PRO A 185 -6.73 7.47 -1.93
N ARG A 186 -7.49 7.35 -3.01
CA ARG A 186 -8.36 6.20 -3.27
C ARG A 186 -7.55 4.90 -3.36
N ARG A 187 -8.09 3.78 -2.88
CA ARG A 187 -7.48 2.43 -2.88
C ARG A 187 -7.84 1.65 -4.16
N GLY A 188 -7.80 2.34 -5.31
CA GLY A 188 -8.16 1.80 -6.63
C GLY A 188 -9.67 1.79 -6.95
N VAL A 189 -10.11 0.93 -7.85
CA VAL A 189 -11.52 0.65 -8.20
C VAL A 189 -11.58 -0.83 -8.52
N SER A 190 -12.68 -1.50 -8.18
CA SER A 190 -12.87 -2.89 -8.56
C SER A 190 -14.01 -3.05 -9.56
N TYR A 191 -13.87 -4.05 -10.42
CA TYR A 191 -14.85 -4.38 -11.44
C TYR A 191 -15.24 -5.85 -11.29
N THR A 192 -16.53 -6.13 -11.28
CA THR A 192 -17.09 -7.46 -11.02
C THR A 192 -17.94 -7.92 -12.22
N GLY A 193 -17.78 -9.19 -12.56
CA GLY A 193 -18.59 -9.89 -13.55
C GLY A 193 -19.05 -11.24 -13.02
N HIS A 194 -19.98 -11.85 -13.75
CA HIS A 194 -20.54 -13.17 -13.48
C HIS A 194 -20.16 -14.16 -14.59
N LEU A 195 -20.49 -15.44 -14.41
CA LEU A 195 -20.25 -16.47 -15.41
C LEU A 195 -20.83 -16.09 -16.79
N ALA A 196 -22.02 -15.50 -16.82
CA ALA A 196 -22.67 -15.05 -18.06
C ALA A 196 -21.96 -13.88 -18.76
N ASN A 197 -21.07 -13.16 -18.07
CA ASN A 197 -20.28 -12.07 -18.63
C ASN A 197 -18.97 -12.55 -19.28
N ILE A 198 -18.60 -13.83 -19.10
CA ILE A 198 -17.36 -14.36 -19.65
C ILE A 198 -17.51 -14.55 -21.16
N PRO A 199 -16.59 -14.01 -21.98
CA PRO A 199 -16.63 -14.17 -23.42
C PRO A 199 -16.47 -15.63 -23.84
N PRO A 200 -17.21 -16.10 -24.86
CA PRO A 200 -16.95 -17.42 -25.44
C PRO A 200 -15.55 -17.49 -26.07
N LEU A 201 -14.98 -18.70 -26.10
CA LEU A 201 -13.80 -18.98 -26.90
C LEU A 201 -14.24 -19.26 -28.33
N HIS A 202 -13.83 -18.40 -29.28
CA HIS A 202 -14.13 -18.59 -30.71
C HIS A 202 -13.05 -19.40 -31.45
N ALA A 203 -11.89 -19.60 -30.83
CA ALA A 203 -10.78 -20.40 -31.38
C ALA A 203 -10.87 -21.86 -30.90
N THR A 204 -9.99 -22.72 -31.42
CA THR A 204 -9.88 -24.13 -31.01
C THR A 204 -9.14 -24.31 -29.68
N ALA A 205 -8.32 -23.35 -29.28
CA ALA A 205 -7.53 -23.36 -28.05
C ALA A 205 -7.35 -21.95 -27.48
N GLU A 206 -7.07 -21.86 -26.17
CA GLU A 206 -6.67 -20.60 -25.55
C GLU A 206 -5.30 -20.16 -26.06
N PRO A 207 -5.05 -18.86 -26.23
CA PRO A 207 -3.74 -18.36 -26.67
C PRO A 207 -2.68 -18.43 -25.56
N VAL A 208 -3.10 -18.60 -24.31
CA VAL A 208 -2.25 -18.64 -23.13
C VAL A 208 -2.66 -19.74 -22.16
N ARG A 209 -1.74 -20.12 -21.29
CA ARG A 209 -1.98 -20.95 -20.11
C ARG A 209 -1.48 -20.26 -18.85
N PHE A 210 -2.03 -20.67 -17.71
CA PHE A 210 -1.70 -20.11 -16.40
C PHE A 210 -1.08 -21.19 -15.52
N ARG A 211 0.16 -21.00 -15.09
CA ARG A 211 0.88 -21.93 -14.20
C ARG A 211 1.19 -21.23 -12.89
N LYS A 212 1.04 -21.93 -11.75
CA LYS A 212 1.44 -21.37 -10.44
C LYS A 212 2.94 -21.02 -10.45
N ALA A 213 3.29 -19.82 -10.02
CA ALA A 213 4.67 -19.36 -9.95
C ALA A 213 5.46 -20.13 -8.88
N THR A 214 6.76 -20.29 -9.11
CA THR A 214 7.73 -20.81 -8.13
C THR A 214 8.75 -19.73 -7.79
N THR A 215 9.63 -20.00 -6.83
CA THR A 215 10.73 -19.09 -6.46
C THR A 215 11.67 -18.79 -7.64
N ASP A 216 11.73 -19.65 -8.65
CA ASP A 216 12.53 -19.45 -9.87
C ASP A 216 11.95 -18.33 -10.75
N ASP A 217 10.65 -18.04 -10.61
CA ASP A 217 9.96 -16.98 -11.35
C ASP A 217 10.16 -15.59 -10.71
N VAL A 218 10.79 -15.49 -9.53
CA VAL A 218 10.98 -14.21 -8.80
C VAL A 218 11.65 -13.12 -9.63
N PRO A 219 12.75 -13.39 -10.38
CA PRO A 219 13.36 -12.36 -11.23
C PRO A 219 12.41 -11.85 -12.33
N PHE A 220 11.56 -12.74 -12.87
CA PHE A 220 10.56 -12.38 -13.87
C PHE A 220 9.45 -11.51 -13.25
N LEU A 221 8.90 -11.95 -12.10
CA LEU A 221 7.87 -11.22 -11.36
C LEU A 221 8.33 -9.81 -10.99
N ASP A 222 9.51 -9.66 -10.39
CA ASP A 222 10.06 -8.36 -9.99
C ASP A 222 10.21 -7.41 -11.18
N ARG A 223 10.83 -7.89 -12.27
CA ARG A 223 11.06 -7.08 -13.47
C ARG A 223 9.75 -6.60 -14.08
N VAL A 224 8.78 -7.50 -14.28
CA VAL A 224 7.49 -7.16 -14.92
C VAL A 224 6.66 -6.26 -14.02
N ALA A 225 6.58 -6.58 -12.72
CA ALA A 225 5.91 -5.77 -11.72
C ALA A 225 6.46 -4.34 -11.69
N ARG A 226 7.79 -4.20 -11.53
CA ARG A 226 8.46 -2.90 -11.44
C ARG A 226 8.29 -2.08 -12.72
N ALA A 227 8.43 -2.71 -13.89
CA ALA A 227 8.22 -2.02 -15.17
C ALA A 227 6.80 -1.48 -15.31
N ALA A 228 5.79 -2.29 -14.95
CA ALA A 228 4.39 -1.88 -14.96
C ALA A 228 4.12 -0.72 -14.00
N SER A 229 4.62 -0.79 -12.76
CA SER A 229 4.43 0.27 -11.76
C SER A 229 5.11 1.57 -12.17
N LEU A 230 6.33 1.52 -12.72
CA LEU A 230 7.04 2.71 -13.27
C LEU A 230 6.30 3.34 -14.46
N ALA A 231 5.58 2.53 -15.25
CA ALA A 231 4.85 3.02 -16.41
C ALA A 231 3.51 3.69 -16.07
N ARG A 232 2.85 3.31 -14.96
CA ARG A 232 1.47 3.73 -14.69
C ARG A 232 1.27 4.47 -13.38
N GLU A 233 2.09 4.22 -12.37
CA GLU A 233 1.81 4.63 -11.00
C GLU A 233 2.63 5.85 -10.58
N GLY A 234 1.94 6.89 -10.11
CA GLY A 234 2.56 8.05 -9.46
C GLY A 234 3.11 7.69 -8.08
N ILE A 235 2.51 6.68 -7.43
CA ILE A 235 3.04 6.07 -6.22
C ILE A 235 2.81 4.55 -6.21
N HIS A 236 3.84 3.77 -5.89
CA HIS A 236 3.73 2.31 -5.78
C HIS A 236 4.67 1.76 -4.70
N SER A 237 4.35 0.57 -4.16
CA SER A 237 5.24 -0.14 -3.24
C SER A 237 6.26 -0.98 -4.00
N ASP A 238 7.51 -0.97 -3.52
CA ASP A 238 8.60 -1.77 -4.06
C ASP A 238 8.92 -2.99 -3.18
N ALA A 239 9.30 -4.09 -3.82
CA ALA A 239 9.77 -5.32 -3.17
C ALA A 239 11.23 -5.58 -3.56
N ASP A 240 12.04 -6.03 -2.60
CA ASP A 240 13.34 -6.63 -2.89
C ASP A 240 13.21 -8.14 -3.16
N ALA A 241 14.31 -8.77 -3.60
CA ALA A 241 14.33 -10.19 -3.91
C ALA A 241 13.97 -11.09 -2.71
N ALA A 242 14.29 -10.69 -1.48
CA ALA A 242 13.94 -11.47 -0.29
C ALA A 242 12.44 -11.39 0.00
N GLN A 243 11.83 -10.21 -0.18
CA GLN A 243 10.38 -10.03 -0.08
C GLN A 243 9.64 -10.80 -1.17
N TRP A 244 10.11 -10.76 -2.43
CA TRP A 244 9.49 -11.53 -3.50
C TRP A 244 9.51 -13.03 -3.24
N ARG A 245 10.64 -13.58 -2.77
CA ARG A 245 10.71 -14.99 -2.36
C ARG A 245 9.69 -15.30 -1.28
N PHE A 246 9.66 -14.49 -0.22
CA PHE A 246 8.70 -14.64 0.86
C PHE A 246 7.24 -14.67 0.35
N LEU A 247 6.88 -13.73 -0.53
CA LEU A 247 5.52 -13.61 -1.08
C LEU A 247 5.13 -14.78 -2.00
N VAL A 248 6.11 -15.45 -2.62
CA VAL A 248 5.86 -16.56 -3.55
C VAL A 248 5.78 -17.91 -2.84
N SER A 249 6.59 -18.16 -1.79
CA SER A 249 6.72 -19.50 -1.19
C SER A 249 6.34 -19.65 0.29
N GLU A 250 6.30 -18.58 1.09
CA GLU A 250 6.40 -18.72 2.56
C GLU A 250 5.10 -18.49 3.35
N LEU A 251 4.00 -18.13 2.68
CA LEU A 251 2.74 -17.75 3.34
C LEU A 251 1.89 -18.96 3.72
N TRP A 252 1.57 -19.11 5.00
CA TRP A 252 0.81 -20.24 5.55
C TRP A 252 -0.50 -20.50 4.81
N ALA A 253 -0.83 -21.77 4.59
CA ALA A 253 -1.91 -22.20 3.69
C ALA A 253 -3.33 -21.73 4.07
N GLY A 254 -3.58 -21.28 5.30
CA GLY A 254 -4.87 -20.69 5.72
C GLY A 254 -4.82 -19.18 5.98
N SER A 255 -3.69 -18.53 5.67
CA SER A 255 -3.43 -17.13 6.00
C SER A 255 -4.32 -16.19 5.18
N TYR A 256 -4.76 -15.08 5.81
CA TYR A 256 -5.32 -13.95 5.07
C TYR A 256 -4.32 -13.39 4.05
N GLY A 257 -3.02 -13.59 4.28
CA GLY A 257 -1.93 -13.17 3.41
C GLY A 257 -1.81 -13.99 2.12
N THR A 258 -2.49 -15.13 1.98
CA THR A 258 -2.34 -16.00 0.80
C THR A 258 -2.67 -15.25 -0.49
N ARG A 259 -1.62 -14.96 -1.28
CA ARG A 259 -1.68 -14.24 -2.56
C ARG A 259 -0.95 -15.04 -3.66
N PRO A 260 -1.52 -16.14 -4.19
CA PRO A 260 -0.86 -16.93 -5.21
C PRO A 260 -0.59 -16.09 -6.47
N PHE A 261 0.61 -16.27 -7.02
CA PHE A 261 1.02 -15.77 -8.31
C PHE A 261 0.90 -16.88 -9.35
N TYR A 262 0.41 -16.54 -10.54
CA TYR A 262 0.39 -17.42 -11.69
C TYR A 262 1.09 -16.74 -12.85
N ILE A 263 2.04 -17.45 -13.47
CA ILE A 263 2.71 -17.03 -14.70
C ILE A 263 1.76 -17.30 -15.87
N ILE A 264 1.70 -16.32 -16.76
CA ILE A 264 0.98 -16.38 -18.03
C ILE A 264 2.01 -16.80 -19.07
N GLU A 265 1.80 -17.96 -19.68
CA GLU A 265 2.68 -18.51 -20.69
C GLU A 265 1.95 -18.57 -22.04
N THR A 266 2.68 -18.35 -23.15
CA THR A 266 2.14 -18.61 -24.48
C THR A 266 1.73 -20.08 -24.60
N ASN A 267 0.62 -20.34 -25.27
CA ASN A 267 0.18 -21.70 -25.56
C ASN A 267 0.73 -22.17 -26.92
N ASP A 268 2.06 -22.07 -27.07
CA ASP A 268 2.84 -22.58 -28.20
C ASP A 268 3.91 -23.57 -27.70
N ASP A 269 4.58 -24.30 -28.61
CA ASP A 269 5.50 -25.39 -28.27
C ASP A 269 6.65 -24.97 -27.33
N ALA A 270 7.03 -23.69 -27.36
CA ALA A 270 8.13 -23.15 -26.57
C ALA A 270 7.68 -22.60 -25.20
N SER A 271 6.39 -22.28 -25.02
CA SER A 271 5.80 -21.84 -23.75
C SER A 271 6.58 -20.74 -23.03
N HIS A 272 6.58 -19.54 -23.60
CA HIS A 272 7.30 -18.40 -23.05
C HIS A 272 6.47 -17.66 -21.99
N PRO A 273 7.06 -17.26 -20.85
CA PRO A 273 6.39 -16.40 -19.89
C PRO A 273 6.21 -14.99 -20.47
N ILE A 274 4.98 -14.51 -20.49
CA ILE A 274 4.58 -13.22 -21.07
C ILE A 274 3.87 -12.29 -20.09
N GLY A 275 3.63 -12.75 -18.87
CA GLY A 275 2.99 -11.96 -17.83
C GLY A 275 2.74 -12.74 -16.56
N PHE A 276 2.04 -12.13 -15.62
CA PHE A 276 1.58 -12.82 -14.41
C PHE A 276 0.25 -12.25 -13.91
N VAL A 277 -0.44 -13.05 -13.10
CA VAL A 277 -1.62 -12.64 -12.35
C VAL A 277 -1.45 -12.98 -10.87
N ARG A 278 -1.83 -12.07 -9.98
CA ARG A 278 -1.89 -12.29 -8.52
C ARG A 278 -3.34 -12.35 -8.08
N LEU A 279 -3.72 -13.43 -7.41
CA LEU A 279 -5.05 -13.57 -6.82
C LEU A 279 -5.00 -13.37 -5.31
N ASN A 280 -6.04 -12.76 -4.75
CA ASN A 280 -6.31 -12.73 -3.32
C ASN A 280 -7.25 -13.89 -2.95
N LEU A 281 -6.81 -14.75 -2.02
CA LEU A 281 -7.53 -15.96 -1.59
C LEU A 281 -8.03 -16.82 -2.77
N HIS A 282 -7.22 -16.91 -3.83
CA HIS A 282 -7.54 -17.61 -5.09
C HIS A 282 -8.79 -17.09 -5.84
N LYS A 283 -9.36 -15.94 -5.48
CA LYS A 283 -10.63 -15.44 -6.03
C LYS A 283 -10.51 -14.10 -6.74
N THR A 284 -9.96 -13.10 -6.06
CA THR A 284 -9.97 -11.71 -6.55
C THR A 284 -8.67 -11.40 -7.24
N VAL A 285 -8.71 -10.94 -8.49
CA VAL A 285 -7.50 -10.49 -9.19
C VAL A 285 -7.05 -9.17 -8.60
N THR A 286 -5.85 -9.14 -8.03
CA THR A 286 -5.28 -7.95 -7.34
C THR A 286 -4.01 -7.44 -8.00
N ARG A 287 -3.54 -8.11 -9.06
CA ARG A 287 -2.49 -7.65 -9.96
C ARG A 287 -2.54 -8.49 -11.24
N PHE A 288 -2.36 -7.88 -12.39
CA PHE A 288 -2.37 -8.57 -13.68
C PHE A 288 -1.47 -7.81 -14.63
N GLU A 289 -0.28 -8.34 -14.94
CA GLU A 289 0.73 -7.63 -15.72
C GLU A 289 1.20 -8.45 -16.91
N LEU A 290 1.47 -7.78 -18.04
CA LEU A 290 2.14 -8.36 -19.19
C LEU A 290 3.56 -7.81 -19.30
N ASP A 291 4.50 -8.65 -19.76
CA ASP A 291 5.85 -8.24 -20.11
C ASP A 291 5.86 -7.55 -21.48
N GLU A 292 5.41 -6.29 -21.49
CA GLU A 292 5.34 -5.47 -22.71
C GLU A 292 6.71 -5.21 -23.36
N ALA A 293 7.81 -5.38 -22.61
CA ALA A 293 9.17 -5.16 -23.10
C ALA A 293 9.79 -6.41 -23.74
N SER A 294 9.24 -7.60 -23.49
CA SER A 294 9.77 -8.83 -24.08
C SER A 294 9.63 -8.86 -25.61
N ASN A 295 10.64 -9.44 -26.24
CA ASN A 295 10.66 -9.81 -27.67
C ASN A 295 10.40 -11.31 -27.80
N VAL A 296 9.25 -11.78 -27.29
CA VAL A 296 8.79 -13.15 -27.55
C VAL A 296 8.27 -13.26 -28.99
N PRO A 297 8.45 -14.41 -29.68
CA PRO A 297 8.01 -14.59 -31.06
C PRO A 297 6.50 -14.36 -31.26
N SER A 298 5.69 -14.80 -30.29
CA SER A 298 4.22 -14.72 -30.29
C SER A 298 3.74 -13.64 -29.32
N LYS A 299 4.05 -12.37 -29.60
CA LYS A 299 3.67 -11.26 -28.70
C LYS A 299 2.16 -11.07 -28.69
N LEU A 300 1.53 -11.37 -27.55
CA LEU A 300 0.10 -11.19 -27.31
C LEU A 300 -0.19 -9.83 -26.68
N SER A 301 -1.37 -9.30 -26.98
CA SER A 301 -1.86 -8.04 -26.42
C SER A 301 -2.80 -8.27 -25.24
N TRP A 302 -3.13 -7.19 -24.53
CA TRP A 302 -4.19 -7.20 -23.52
C TRP A 302 -5.53 -7.69 -24.07
N ALA A 303 -5.84 -7.46 -25.36
CA ALA A 303 -7.09 -7.90 -25.97
C ALA A 303 -7.13 -9.42 -26.17
N ASP A 304 -5.97 -10.08 -26.27
CA ASP A 304 -5.86 -11.53 -26.38
C ASP A 304 -5.88 -12.18 -24.98
N VAL A 305 -5.14 -11.61 -24.03
CA VAL A 305 -4.91 -12.22 -22.71
C VAL A 305 -6.04 -11.95 -21.73
N THR A 306 -6.67 -10.77 -21.72
CA THR A 306 -7.76 -10.49 -20.76
C THR A 306 -8.94 -11.46 -20.93
N PRO A 307 -9.48 -11.73 -22.14
CA PRO A 307 -10.53 -12.74 -22.30
C PRO A 307 -10.12 -14.13 -21.83
N ALA A 308 -8.87 -14.53 -22.05
CA ALA A 308 -8.34 -15.83 -21.61
C ALA A 308 -8.27 -15.90 -20.07
N LEU A 309 -7.86 -14.81 -19.40
CA LEU A 309 -7.93 -14.71 -17.94
C LEU A 309 -9.37 -14.91 -17.44
N LEU A 310 -10.34 -14.20 -18.04
CA LEU A 310 -11.75 -14.31 -17.63
C LEU A 310 -12.28 -15.74 -17.78
N ARG A 311 -11.93 -16.45 -18.86
CA ARG A 311 -12.31 -17.86 -19.08
C ARG A 311 -11.59 -18.83 -18.14
N TRP A 312 -10.39 -18.49 -17.68
CA TRP A 312 -9.62 -19.32 -16.74
C TRP A 312 -10.13 -19.23 -15.29
N LEU A 313 -10.64 -18.06 -14.85
CA LEU A 313 -11.06 -17.82 -13.46
C LEU A 313 -12.07 -18.84 -12.90
N PRO A 314 -13.12 -19.29 -13.62
CA PRO A 314 -14.03 -20.33 -13.15
C PRO A 314 -13.31 -21.64 -12.80
N ARG A 315 -12.39 -22.08 -13.66
CA ARG A 315 -11.62 -23.30 -13.43
C ARG A 315 -10.68 -23.14 -12.23
N ASN A 316 -9.97 -22.03 -12.15
CA ASN A 316 -9.13 -21.72 -10.99
C ASN A 316 -9.93 -21.68 -9.68
N TYR A 317 -11.16 -21.15 -9.70
CA TYR A 317 -12.03 -21.13 -8.53
C TYR A 317 -12.31 -22.55 -8.02
N LEU A 318 -12.69 -23.46 -8.92
CA LEU A 318 -12.95 -24.86 -8.57
C LEU A 318 -11.68 -25.58 -8.12
N ASP A 319 -10.58 -25.41 -8.84
CA ASP A 319 -9.35 -26.16 -8.60
C ASP A 319 -8.59 -25.67 -7.35
N ASN A 320 -8.73 -24.39 -6.97
CA ASN A 320 -7.94 -23.79 -5.90
C ASN A 320 -8.75 -23.08 -4.82
N CYS A 321 -9.78 -22.30 -5.17
CA CYS A 321 -10.53 -21.53 -4.18
C CYS A 321 -11.42 -22.43 -3.32
N VAL A 322 -12.09 -23.42 -3.93
CA VAL A 322 -12.95 -24.38 -3.21
C VAL A 322 -12.15 -25.21 -2.19
N PRO A 323 -11.03 -25.86 -2.55
CA PRO A 323 -10.19 -26.55 -1.57
C PRO A 323 -9.64 -25.63 -0.48
N PHE A 324 -9.22 -24.42 -0.84
CA PHE A 324 -8.73 -23.43 0.12
C PHE A 324 -9.80 -23.03 1.14
N GLN A 325 -11.04 -22.79 0.70
CA GLN A 325 -12.15 -22.46 1.60
C GLN A 325 -12.44 -23.60 2.57
N HIS A 326 -12.48 -24.84 2.07
CA HIS A 326 -12.68 -26.01 2.91
C HIS A 326 -11.54 -26.19 3.94
N LEU A 327 -10.29 -25.94 3.54
CA LEU A 327 -9.13 -25.95 4.43
C LEU A 327 -9.28 -24.90 5.54
N VAL A 328 -9.62 -23.65 5.19
CA VAL A 328 -9.82 -22.57 6.15
C VAL A 328 -10.95 -22.89 7.13
N GLU A 329 -12.08 -23.43 6.65
CA GLU A 329 -13.19 -23.84 7.52
C GLU A 329 -12.80 -24.96 8.48
N SER A 330 -12.06 -25.95 7.97
CA SER A 330 -11.57 -27.08 8.78
C SER A 330 -10.63 -26.60 9.88
N LEU A 331 -9.71 -25.70 9.56
CA LEU A 331 -8.79 -25.12 10.54
C LEU A 331 -9.52 -24.23 11.56
N GLU A 332 -10.58 -23.53 11.15
CA GLU A 332 -11.37 -22.67 12.05
C GLU A 332 -12.18 -23.51 13.04
N ALA A 333 -12.76 -24.61 12.57
CA ALA A 333 -13.44 -25.57 13.44
C ALA A 333 -12.48 -26.19 14.46
N GLN A 334 -11.28 -26.58 14.04
CA GLN A 334 -10.24 -27.06 14.96
C GLN A 334 -9.85 -26.00 16.00
N ALA A 335 -9.65 -24.76 15.58
CA ALA A 335 -9.25 -23.66 16.46
C ALA A 335 -10.33 -23.28 17.48
N THR A 336 -11.61 -23.45 17.12
CA THR A 336 -12.77 -23.11 17.97
C THR A 336 -13.34 -24.29 18.74
N GLY A 337 -12.80 -25.51 18.55
CA GLY A 337 -13.31 -26.73 19.15
C GLY A 337 -14.63 -27.23 18.56
N ALA A 338 -15.01 -26.75 17.37
CA ALA A 338 -16.17 -27.25 16.63
C ALA A 338 -15.85 -28.58 15.92
N ASP A 339 -16.88 -29.39 15.67
CA ASP A 339 -16.73 -30.68 15.00
C ASP A 339 -16.34 -30.49 13.52
N THR A 340 -15.12 -30.89 13.17
CA THR A 340 -14.62 -30.83 11.79
C THR A 340 -15.33 -31.83 10.87
N ALA A 341 -15.87 -32.93 11.40
CA ALA A 341 -16.59 -33.93 10.62
C ALA A 341 -17.95 -33.41 10.10
N ALA A 342 -18.46 -32.32 10.69
CA ALA A 342 -19.68 -31.66 10.24
C ALA A 342 -19.46 -30.72 9.03
N ILE A 343 -18.22 -30.44 8.63
CA ILE A 343 -17.92 -29.60 7.47
C ILE A 343 -18.11 -30.44 6.21
N ALA A 344 -19.25 -30.22 5.54
CA ALA A 344 -19.56 -30.90 4.30
C ALA A 344 -18.47 -30.62 3.22
N PRO A 345 -18.11 -31.62 2.40
CA PRO A 345 -17.30 -31.39 1.22
C PRO A 345 -17.97 -30.34 0.33
N ARG A 346 -17.20 -29.35 -0.12
CA ARG A 346 -17.73 -28.34 -1.04
C ARG A 346 -17.96 -28.96 -2.42
N THR A 347 -19.05 -28.57 -3.07
CA THR A 347 -19.39 -29.02 -4.43
C THR A 347 -18.33 -28.54 -5.42
N GLN A 348 -17.89 -29.43 -6.32
CA GLN A 348 -17.00 -29.08 -7.44
C GLN A 348 -17.78 -28.40 -8.59
N GLU A 349 -18.74 -27.56 -8.24
CA GLU A 349 -19.60 -26.81 -9.15
C GLU A 349 -19.61 -25.33 -8.75
N LEU A 350 -19.78 -24.46 -9.74
CA LEU A 350 -19.85 -23.02 -9.49
C LEU A 350 -21.21 -22.70 -8.84
N PRO A 351 -21.23 -21.89 -7.76
CA PRO A 351 -22.48 -21.36 -7.23
C PRO A 351 -23.27 -20.62 -8.31
N ALA A 352 -24.61 -20.67 -8.24
CA ALA A 352 -25.47 -19.97 -9.21
C ALA A 352 -25.20 -18.45 -9.27
N ASN A 353 -24.79 -17.86 -8.15
CA ASN A 353 -24.41 -16.45 -8.02
C ASN A 353 -22.89 -16.23 -8.11
N TRP A 354 -22.14 -17.15 -8.70
CA TRP A 354 -20.69 -17.03 -8.83
C TRP A 354 -20.31 -15.73 -9.55
N SER A 355 -19.28 -15.08 -9.02
CA SER A 355 -18.72 -13.85 -9.55
C SER A 355 -17.22 -13.84 -9.39
N PHE A 356 -16.58 -13.05 -10.25
CA PHE A 356 -15.17 -12.71 -10.16
C PHE A 356 -15.00 -11.20 -10.03
N THR A 357 -13.91 -10.79 -9.40
CA THR A 357 -13.61 -9.37 -9.16
C THR A 357 -12.18 -9.06 -9.61
N LEU A 358 -12.03 -7.96 -10.34
CA LEU A 358 -10.76 -7.37 -10.77
C LEU A 358 -10.52 -6.10 -9.96
N GLU A 359 -9.69 -6.18 -8.92
CA GLU A 359 -9.15 -5.06 -8.15
C GLU A 359 -7.86 -4.55 -8.81
N LEU A 360 -8.03 -3.94 -9.99
CA LEU A 360 -6.90 -3.50 -10.83
C LEU A 360 -6.77 -1.98 -10.93
N GLY A 361 -7.76 -1.22 -10.44
CA GLY A 361 -7.82 0.22 -10.64
C GLY A 361 -8.52 0.63 -11.93
N GLY A 362 -8.80 1.93 -12.07
CA GLY A 362 -9.68 2.44 -13.12
C GLY A 362 -9.02 2.54 -14.49
N CYS A 363 -7.69 2.67 -14.54
CA CYS A 363 -6.94 2.93 -15.76
C CYS A 363 -6.19 1.70 -16.27
N HIS A 364 -6.37 0.54 -15.65
CA HIS A 364 -5.63 -0.68 -15.98
C HIS A 364 -5.83 -1.10 -17.45
N PRO A 365 -4.76 -1.36 -18.23
CA PRO A 365 -4.86 -1.70 -19.65
C PRO A 365 -5.75 -2.93 -19.93
N GLY A 366 -5.68 -3.94 -19.07
CA GLY A 366 -6.53 -5.13 -19.17
C GLY A 366 -8.03 -4.83 -19.18
N LEU A 367 -8.49 -3.81 -18.42
CA LEU A 367 -9.90 -3.40 -18.39
C LEU A 367 -10.30 -2.62 -19.65
N ARG A 368 -9.37 -1.85 -20.22
CA ARG A 368 -9.58 -1.12 -21.48
C ARG A 368 -9.62 -2.04 -22.70
N ALA A 369 -9.07 -3.24 -22.57
CA ALA A 369 -8.95 -4.20 -23.67
C ALA A 369 -10.20 -5.07 -23.88
N VAL A 370 -11.21 -4.96 -23.01
CA VAL A 370 -12.46 -5.72 -23.11
C VAL A 370 -13.68 -4.82 -23.00
N PRO A 371 -14.85 -5.22 -23.55
CA PRO A 371 -16.09 -4.51 -23.34
C PRO A 371 -16.44 -4.42 -21.84
N SER A 372 -16.99 -3.27 -21.43
CA SER A 372 -17.46 -3.08 -20.04
C SER A 372 -18.56 -4.06 -19.64
N SER A 373 -19.28 -4.66 -20.60
CA SER A 373 -20.27 -5.71 -20.37
C SER A 373 -19.67 -7.02 -19.82
N TYR A 374 -18.35 -7.22 -19.92
CA TYR A 374 -17.67 -8.37 -19.31
C TYR A 374 -17.45 -8.18 -17.81
N VAL A 375 -17.41 -6.92 -17.35
CA VAL A 375 -17.23 -6.54 -15.95
C VAL A 375 -18.17 -5.38 -15.57
N PRO A 376 -19.49 -5.59 -15.65
CA PRO A 376 -20.48 -4.50 -15.65
C PRO A 376 -20.63 -3.81 -14.30
N ILE A 377 -20.21 -4.45 -13.20
CA ILE A 377 -20.39 -3.93 -11.85
C ILE A 377 -19.11 -3.21 -11.43
N GLN A 378 -19.14 -1.89 -11.42
CA GLN A 378 -18.08 -1.07 -10.86
C GLN A 378 -18.35 -0.80 -9.38
N THR A 379 -17.43 -1.19 -8.51
CA THR A 379 -17.47 -0.89 -7.09
C THR A 379 -16.35 0.10 -6.76
N PRO A 380 -16.66 1.31 -6.24
CA PRO A 380 -15.62 2.20 -5.77
C PRO A 380 -14.87 1.52 -4.62
N SER A 381 -13.54 1.58 -4.63
CA SER A 381 -12.77 1.13 -3.48
C SER A 381 -12.86 2.14 -2.33
N ASP A 382 -12.48 1.70 -1.13
CA ASP A 382 -12.20 2.59 -0.01
C ASP A 382 -11.07 3.59 -0.34
N HIS A 383 -10.77 4.48 0.60
CA HIS A 383 -9.57 5.28 0.55
C HIS A 383 -8.56 4.75 1.57
N TRP A 384 -7.29 5.02 1.31
CA TRP A 384 -6.27 4.88 2.33
C TRP A 384 -6.41 5.98 3.37
N TYR A 385 -6.01 5.67 4.60
CA TYR A 385 -5.62 6.69 5.56
C TYR A 385 -4.13 6.98 5.36
N THR A 386 -3.76 8.23 5.09
CA THR A 386 -2.37 8.64 4.90
C THR A 386 -1.93 9.71 5.86
N ARG A 387 -0.66 9.66 6.25
CA ARG A 387 -0.05 10.68 7.09
C ARG A 387 1.32 11.03 6.55
N ILE A 388 1.53 12.33 6.33
CA ILE A 388 2.85 12.92 6.02
C ILE A 388 3.37 13.58 7.30
N PRO A 389 4.30 12.94 8.04
CA PRO A 389 4.71 13.41 9.36
C PRO A 389 5.40 14.80 9.32
N SER A 390 6.24 15.02 8.31
CA SER A 390 6.91 16.28 8.04
C SER A 390 6.77 16.63 6.57
N TRP A 391 6.09 17.75 6.29
CA TRP A 391 5.93 18.28 4.94
C TRP A 391 7.29 18.64 4.34
N THR A 392 8.17 19.26 5.13
CA THR A 392 9.54 19.60 4.74
C THR A 392 10.35 18.37 4.36
N ALA A 393 10.33 17.30 5.17
CA ALA A 393 11.06 16.08 4.85
C ALA A 393 10.52 15.40 3.58
N PHE A 394 9.18 15.34 3.44
CA PHE A 394 8.54 14.80 2.26
C PHE A 394 8.87 15.59 0.99
N LEU A 395 8.70 16.93 1.01
CA LEU A 395 9.00 17.81 -0.12
C LEU A 395 10.49 17.77 -0.50
N ARG A 396 11.40 17.66 0.48
CA ARG A 396 12.84 17.44 0.22
C ARG A 396 13.09 16.11 -0.47
N ALA A 397 12.40 15.04 -0.07
CA ALA A 397 12.56 13.74 -0.70
C ALA A 397 12.06 13.74 -2.15
N ILE A 398 10.98 14.45 -2.44
CA ILE A 398 10.39 14.52 -3.79
C ILE A 398 10.85 15.73 -4.62
N ALA A 399 11.79 16.54 -4.13
CA ALA A 399 12.28 17.72 -4.85
C ALA A 399 12.71 17.43 -6.30
N PRO A 400 13.41 16.33 -6.63
CA PRO A 400 13.73 16.00 -8.02
C PRO A 400 12.49 15.84 -8.91
N VAL A 401 11.39 15.31 -8.37
CA VAL A 401 10.12 15.16 -9.08
C VAL A 401 9.46 16.52 -9.32
N LEU A 402 9.53 17.42 -8.34
CA LEU A 402 9.03 18.80 -8.46
C LEU A 402 9.77 19.58 -9.55
N GLU A 403 11.11 19.51 -9.55
CA GLU A 403 11.94 20.16 -10.58
C GLU A 403 11.67 19.61 -11.97
N HIS A 404 11.47 18.30 -12.09
CA HIS A 404 11.14 17.68 -13.38
C HIS A 404 9.77 18.14 -13.90
N ARG A 405 8.76 18.23 -13.01
CA ARG A 405 7.43 18.73 -13.37
C ARG A 405 7.50 20.17 -13.87
N LEU A 406 8.26 21.03 -13.19
CA LEU A 406 8.50 22.40 -13.64
C LEU A 406 9.19 22.43 -15.00
N ALA A 407 10.33 21.74 -15.15
CA ALA A 407 11.09 21.73 -16.40
C ALA A 407 10.30 21.23 -17.62
N SER A 408 9.28 20.40 -17.39
CA SER A 408 8.40 19.88 -18.44
C SER A 408 7.19 20.78 -18.74
N ASP A 409 6.91 21.78 -17.90
CA ASP A 409 5.77 22.68 -18.05
C ASP A 409 6.12 23.94 -18.85
N ALA A 410 5.36 24.23 -19.90
CA ALA A 410 5.65 25.33 -20.80
C ALA A 410 5.53 26.72 -20.15
N ALA A 411 4.72 26.89 -19.12
CA ALA A 411 4.48 28.17 -18.46
C ALA A 411 5.42 28.41 -17.28
N PHE A 412 5.83 27.35 -16.57
CA PHE A 412 6.56 27.44 -15.30
C PHE A 412 7.99 26.87 -15.33
N TYR A 413 8.52 26.43 -16.48
CA TYR A 413 9.86 25.82 -16.57
C TYR A 413 11.03 26.60 -15.98
N ALA A 414 10.93 27.93 -15.88
CA ALA A 414 11.95 28.80 -15.30
C ALA A 414 11.39 29.69 -14.17
N VAL A 415 10.30 29.28 -13.51
CA VAL A 415 9.66 30.08 -12.46
C VAL A 415 10.60 30.31 -11.27
N SER A 416 10.59 31.52 -10.72
CA SER A 416 11.23 31.85 -9.44
C SER A 416 10.20 32.38 -8.46
N ARG A 417 9.92 31.64 -7.39
CA ARG A 417 8.91 31.96 -6.38
C ARG A 417 9.29 31.37 -5.02
N THR A 418 8.90 32.08 -3.97
CA THR A 418 8.85 31.52 -2.61
C THR A 418 7.40 31.17 -2.31
N ILE A 419 7.13 29.90 -2.02
CA ILE A 419 5.81 29.40 -1.61
C ILE A 419 5.89 29.04 -0.13
N VAL A 420 4.92 29.52 0.64
CA VAL A 420 4.80 29.19 2.06
C VAL A 420 3.49 28.45 2.33
N LEU A 421 3.63 27.21 2.77
CA LEU A 421 2.54 26.30 3.08
C LEU A 421 2.31 26.25 4.59
N HIS A 422 1.12 26.62 5.07
CA HIS A 422 0.79 26.69 6.49
C HIS A 422 -0.34 25.73 6.87
N LYS A 423 -0.27 25.17 8.09
CA LYS A 423 -1.25 24.19 8.61
C LYS A 423 -2.50 24.80 9.23
N ALA A 424 -2.44 26.08 9.58
CA ALA A 424 -3.51 26.81 10.24
C ALA A 424 -3.34 28.31 10.03
N PHE A 425 -4.42 29.08 10.18
CA PHE A 425 -4.37 30.54 10.22
C PHE A 425 -3.37 31.05 11.26
N ARG A 426 -2.75 32.21 10.99
CA ARG A 426 -1.72 32.81 11.85
C ARG A 426 -0.52 31.91 12.12
N VAL A 427 -0.31 30.88 11.29
CA VAL A 427 0.86 29.98 11.33
C VAL A 427 1.05 29.25 12.66
N VAL A 428 -0.02 29.17 13.48
CA VAL A 428 0.01 28.51 14.78
C VAL A 428 0.37 27.03 14.68
N GLY A 429 0.01 26.39 13.57
CA GLY A 429 0.33 24.99 13.27
C GLY A 429 1.73 24.75 12.70
N GLY A 430 2.50 25.81 12.44
CA GLY A 430 3.74 25.75 11.66
C GLY A 430 3.48 25.55 10.16
N GLY A 431 4.54 25.23 9.42
CA GLY A 431 4.45 25.08 7.97
C GLY A 431 5.77 24.70 7.31
N THR A 432 5.83 24.86 6.00
CA THR A 432 7.02 24.66 5.17
C THR A 432 7.17 25.81 4.18
N ARG A 433 8.39 26.31 4.02
CA ARG A 433 8.77 27.24 2.97
C ARG A 433 9.46 26.47 1.84
N LEU A 434 9.02 26.66 0.61
CA LEU A 434 9.61 26.13 -0.61
C LEU A 434 10.10 27.32 -1.45
N ARG A 435 11.40 27.42 -1.68
CA ARG A 435 11.99 28.41 -2.59
C ARG A 435 12.37 27.74 -3.89
N ILE A 436 11.85 28.29 -5.00
CA ILE A 436 12.15 27.86 -6.36
C ILE A 436 12.87 29.01 -7.05
N GLU A 437 13.98 28.71 -7.73
CA GLU A 437 14.75 29.65 -8.54
C GLU A 437 14.98 29.03 -9.92
N CYS A 438 14.54 29.71 -10.97
CA CYS A 438 14.72 29.28 -12.36
C CYS A 438 14.25 27.82 -12.59
N GLY A 439 13.10 27.44 -12.02
CA GLY A 439 12.55 26.08 -12.14
C GLY A 439 13.22 25.02 -11.26
N ARG A 440 14.18 25.40 -10.41
CA ARG A 440 14.91 24.50 -9.50
C ARG A 440 14.55 24.75 -8.05
N VAL A 441 14.55 23.71 -7.22
CA VAL A 441 14.30 23.83 -5.78
C VAL A 441 15.58 24.35 -5.12
N ALA A 442 15.60 25.63 -4.78
CA ALA A 442 16.74 26.26 -4.11
C ALA A 442 16.79 25.94 -2.61
N ALA A 443 15.64 25.93 -1.93
CA ALA A 443 15.56 25.59 -0.52
C ALA A 443 14.17 25.06 -0.13
N ILE A 444 14.14 24.18 0.87
CA ILE A 444 12.91 23.76 1.54
C ILE A 444 13.17 23.81 3.04
N ASP A 445 12.48 24.69 3.76
CA ASP A 445 12.74 24.98 5.17
C ASP A 445 11.49 24.76 6.03
N ASP A 446 11.70 24.24 7.24
CA ASP A 446 10.62 24.18 8.24
C ASP A 446 10.28 25.58 8.74
N ILE A 447 8.98 25.81 8.94
CA ILE A 447 8.47 26.96 9.68
C ILE A 447 7.98 26.44 11.04
N PRO A 448 8.65 26.82 12.14
CA PRO A 448 8.26 26.40 13.47
C PRO A 448 6.83 26.81 13.84
N ARG A 449 6.26 26.11 14.80
CA ARG A 449 4.96 26.49 15.39
C ARG A 449 5.10 27.79 16.16
N GLY A 450 4.04 28.60 16.15
CA GLY A 450 3.97 29.83 16.94
C GLY A 450 4.74 31.02 16.37
N VAL A 451 5.35 30.88 15.18
CA VAL A 451 5.92 32.03 14.47
C VAL A 451 4.80 33.00 14.11
N SER A 452 5.02 34.29 14.39
CA SER A 452 4.10 35.37 14.06
C SER A 452 3.92 35.48 12.54
N GLU A 453 2.66 35.51 12.09
CA GLU A 453 2.31 35.73 10.69
C GLU A 453 2.87 37.07 10.19
N ASN A 454 2.82 38.13 11.01
CA ASN A 454 3.37 39.43 10.64
C ASN A 454 4.88 39.37 10.42
N ASP A 455 5.60 38.58 11.21
CA ASP A 455 7.05 38.45 11.05
C ASP A 455 7.40 37.63 9.81
N LEU A 456 6.61 36.61 9.49
CA LEU A 456 6.71 35.87 8.22
C LEU A 456 6.38 36.74 7.01
N VAL A 457 5.38 37.61 7.12
CA VAL A 457 5.04 38.58 6.08
C VAL A 457 6.16 39.59 5.87
N LYS A 458 6.75 40.12 6.95
CA LYS A 458 7.88 41.04 6.86
C LYS A 458 9.14 40.39 6.30
N ALA A 459 9.41 39.14 6.68
CA ALA A 459 10.60 38.42 6.23
C ALA A 459 10.55 38.03 4.75
N GLU A 460 9.34 37.77 4.23
CA GLU A 460 9.13 37.27 2.87
C GLU A 460 7.89 37.95 2.26
N PRO A 461 7.92 39.29 2.01
CA PRO A 461 6.73 40.04 1.60
C PRO A 461 6.10 39.50 0.32
N ASP A 462 6.94 39.10 -0.64
CA ASP A 462 6.53 38.64 -1.97
C ASP A 462 6.23 37.13 -2.05
N ALA A 463 6.24 36.43 -0.91
CA ALA A 463 5.94 35.00 -0.91
C ALA A 463 4.46 34.69 -1.15
N ASP A 464 4.23 33.70 -2.01
CA ASP A 464 2.92 33.10 -2.23
C ASP A 464 2.55 32.23 -1.01
N ARG A 465 1.41 32.48 -0.39
CA ARG A 465 0.97 31.78 0.83
C ARG A 465 -0.20 30.88 0.53
N VAL A 466 -0.13 29.65 1.02
CA VAL A 466 -1.20 28.66 0.93
C VAL A 466 -1.49 28.13 2.32
N LEU A 467 -2.74 28.28 2.76
CA LEU A 467 -3.26 27.64 3.95
C LEU A 467 -3.88 26.29 3.56
N LEU A 468 -3.31 25.21 4.11
CA LEU A 468 -3.79 23.83 3.98
C LEU A 468 -4.14 23.32 5.37
N PRO A 469 -5.40 23.47 5.82
CA PRO A 469 -5.77 23.14 7.20
C PRO A 469 -5.71 21.64 7.50
N GLY A 470 -5.30 21.32 8.73
CA GLY A 470 -5.32 19.95 9.24
C GLY A 470 -4.41 19.01 8.45
N THR A 471 -5.00 17.97 7.86
CA THR A 471 -4.31 16.89 7.15
C THR A 471 -4.46 16.95 5.62
N ILE A 472 -5.18 17.96 5.10
CA ILE A 472 -5.56 18.06 3.68
C ILE A 472 -4.38 18.16 2.71
N ALA A 473 -3.21 18.57 3.19
CA ALA A 473 -1.99 18.58 2.39
C ALA A 473 -1.61 17.18 1.87
N CYS A 474 -2.01 16.10 2.55
CA CYS A 474 -1.84 14.75 2.04
C CYS A 474 -2.59 14.55 0.71
N SER A 475 -3.80 15.12 0.60
CA SER A 475 -4.61 15.05 -0.63
C SER A 475 -3.93 15.75 -1.79
N LEU A 476 -3.31 16.91 -1.54
CA LEU A 476 -2.55 17.65 -2.55
C LEU A 476 -1.27 16.91 -2.94
N PHE A 477 -0.40 16.64 -1.96
CA PHE A 477 0.94 16.09 -2.21
C PHE A 477 0.93 14.70 -2.85
N LEU A 478 -0.11 13.90 -2.58
CA LEU A 478 -0.32 12.58 -3.17
C LEU A 478 -1.16 12.62 -4.46
N GLY A 479 -1.42 13.80 -5.02
CA GLY A 479 -2.12 13.97 -6.30
C GLY A 479 -3.55 13.41 -6.27
N HIS A 480 -4.16 13.32 -5.08
CA HIS A 480 -5.55 12.90 -4.95
C HIS A 480 -6.51 14.02 -5.36
N ARG A 481 -6.14 15.26 -5.04
CA ARG A 481 -6.82 16.49 -5.46
C ARG A 481 -5.82 17.56 -5.83
N THR A 482 -6.13 18.36 -6.84
CA THR A 482 -5.33 19.56 -7.15
C THR A 482 -5.67 20.69 -6.17
N LEU A 483 -4.82 21.72 -6.08
CA LEU A 483 -5.12 22.88 -5.25
C LEU A 483 -6.36 23.61 -5.77
N SER A 484 -6.53 23.68 -7.10
CA SER A 484 -7.75 24.22 -7.70
C SER A 484 -8.99 23.45 -7.25
N GLU A 485 -8.98 22.12 -7.24
CA GLU A 485 -10.11 21.32 -6.75
C GLU A 485 -10.38 21.56 -5.25
N LEU A 486 -9.33 21.66 -4.44
CA LEU A 486 -9.45 21.89 -2.99
C LEU A 486 -10.07 23.27 -2.67
N LEU A 487 -9.75 24.30 -3.45
CA LEU A 487 -10.33 25.64 -3.31
C LEU A 487 -11.83 25.66 -3.63
N HIS A 488 -12.25 24.97 -4.69
CA HIS A 488 -13.66 24.90 -5.09
C HIS A 488 -14.54 24.20 -4.05
N GLN A 489 -13.99 23.23 -3.30
CA GLN A 489 -14.73 22.46 -2.30
C GLN A 489 -14.88 23.17 -0.94
N GLN A 490 -14.44 24.43 -0.81
CA GLN A 490 -14.56 25.25 0.41
C GLN A 490 -13.92 24.61 1.67
N HIS A 491 -12.81 23.87 1.51
CA HIS A 491 -12.08 23.20 2.60
C HIS A 491 -11.34 24.14 3.58
N GLN A 492 -11.76 25.41 3.71
CA GLN A 492 -11.01 26.45 4.42
C GLN A 492 -9.55 26.57 3.93
N VAL A 493 -9.33 26.21 2.66
CA VAL A 493 -8.06 26.43 1.95
C VAL A 493 -8.04 27.86 1.46
N HIS A 494 -6.93 28.57 1.69
CA HIS A 494 -6.77 29.96 1.25
C HIS A 494 -5.46 30.13 0.51
N VAL A 495 -5.48 30.96 -0.53
CA VAL A 495 -4.30 31.36 -1.30
C VAL A 495 -4.15 32.88 -1.27
N SER A 496 -2.91 33.37 -1.26
CA SER A 496 -2.64 34.82 -1.28
C SER A 496 -2.81 35.48 -2.64
N ALA A 497 -2.75 34.71 -3.73
CA ALA A 497 -2.80 35.25 -5.08
C ALA A 497 -3.47 34.30 -6.10
N PRO A 498 -4.10 34.83 -7.18
CA PRO A 498 -4.85 34.02 -8.15
C PRO A 498 -4.01 33.04 -8.98
N HIS A 499 -2.70 33.26 -9.14
CA HIS A 499 -1.81 32.38 -9.91
C HIS A 499 -1.31 31.17 -9.11
N VAL A 500 -1.48 31.17 -7.79
CA VAL A 500 -0.94 30.11 -6.93
C VAL A 500 -1.53 28.73 -7.25
N PRO A 501 -2.85 28.57 -7.49
CA PRO A 501 -3.42 27.27 -7.83
C PRO A 501 -2.81 26.67 -9.09
N THR A 502 -2.56 27.45 -10.14
CA THR A 502 -2.02 26.92 -11.40
C THR A 502 -0.57 26.43 -11.24
N LEU A 503 0.27 27.14 -10.48
CA LEU A 503 1.63 26.69 -10.17
C LEU A 503 1.63 25.41 -9.30
N LEU A 504 0.79 25.36 -8.27
CA LEU A 504 0.72 24.21 -7.36
C LEU A 504 0.12 22.97 -8.04
N ASP A 505 -0.80 23.15 -8.99
CA ASP A 505 -1.35 22.06 -9.79
C ASP A 505 -0.31 21.47 -10.76
N VAL A 506 0.68 22.26 -11.22
CA VAL A 506 1.85 21.75 -11.96
C VAL A 506 2.79 20.97 -11.05
N LEU A 507 3.02 21.46 -9.83
CA LEU A 507 3.86 20.77 -8.84
C LEU A 507 3.21 19.47 -8.34
N PHE A 508 1.89 19.45 -8.20
CA PHE A 508 1.10 18.34 -7.65
C PHE A 508 -0.11 18.02 -8.54
N PRO A 509 0.11 17.50 -9.75
CA PRO A 509 -0.98 17.14 -10.64
C PRO A 509 -1.74 15.92 -10.11
N PRO A 510 -2.95 15.64 -10.63
CA PRO A 510 -3.63 14.38 -10.37
C PRO A 510 -2.71 13.20 -10.70
N MET A 511 -2.60 12.25 -9.77
CA MET A 511 -1.78 11.05 -9.95
C MET A 511 -2.65 9.80 -10.11
N ALA A 512 -2.31 8.98 -11.11
CA ALA A 512 -2.80 7.61 -11.19
C ALA A 512 -2.15 6.78 -10.09
N ASN A 513 -2.99 6.13 -9.30
CA ASN A 513 -2.65 5.49 -8.03
C ASN A 513 -3.47 4.18 -7.92
N ASP A 514 -3.42 3.37 -8.97
CA ASP A 514 -4.20 2.14 -9.09
C ASP A 514 -3.57 1.01 -8.26
N GLU A 515 -2.25 1.03 -8.05
CA GLU A 515 -1.50 -0.04 -7.36
C GLU A 515 -1.09 0.27 -5.91
N ILE A 516 -1.87 1.08 -5.19
CA ILE A 516 -1.63 1.31 -3.76
C ILE A 516 -2.26 0.16 -2.97
N HIS A 517 -1.57 -0.98 -2.90
CA HIS A 517 -1.97 -2.10 -2.04
C HIS A 517 -1.04 -2.26 -0.84
N GLY A 518 0.23 -1.82 -0.97
CA GLY A 518 1.30 -2.07 -0.02
C GLY A 518 1.61 -3.58 0.11
N LEU A 519 2.87 -3.94 0.26
CA LEU A 519 3.21 -5.36 0.48
C LEU A 519 2.70 -5.78 1.85
N GLN A 520 1.71 -6.68 1.90
CA GLN A 520 1.22 -7.30 3.13
C GLN A 520 2.08 -8.50 3.46
#